data_AF-A0A345Q911-F1
#
_entry.id   AF-A0A345Q911-F1
#
_cell.length_a   1.000
_cell.length_b   1.000
_cell.length_c   1.000
_cell.angle_alpha   90.00
_cell.angle_beta   90.00
_cell.angle_gamma   90.00
#
_symmetry.space_group_name_H-M   'P 1'
#
loop_
_entity.id
_entity.type
_entity.pdbx_description
1 polymer ?
#
loop_
_entity_poly.entity_id
_entity_poly.type
_entity_poly.pdbx_seq_one_letter_code
_entity_poly.pdbx_strand_id
1 'polypeptide(L)'
;MKHPSRHHAAPTDRLIGSTAGGTLRRCVGAAGILSCVAMTTACSDPTSVGGISEPDPELIFVRGYRSAGDDCRLVGESAFTVDFLDDAADLVACPTGSAAMASLMAETGAQMLTQTNSFTFFSIPYR
;
A
#
# COMPACT_ATOMS: atom_id res chain seq x y z
N MET A 1 23.68 -47.30 35.86
CA MET A 1 22.89 -46.09 36.21
C MET A 1 23.08 -45.13 35.04
N LYS A 2 22.11 -44.63 34.27
CA LYS A 2 20.66 -44.44 34.43
C LYS A 2 20.06 -44.34 33.00
N HIS A 3 18.81 -44.76 32.88
CA HIS A 3 18.05 -45.11 31.67
C HIS A 3 17.91 -44.06 30.54
N PRO A 4 17.59 -44.52 29.31
CA PRO A 4 17.04 -43.71 28.22
C PRO A 4 15.51 -43.54 28.36
N SER A 5 14.96 -42.37 28.05
CA SER A 5 13.52 -42.10 27.92
C SER A 5 13.27 -41.27 26.67
N ARG A 6 12.77 -41.86 25.58
CA ARG A 6 11.36 -42.14 25.23
C ARG A 6 10.63 -40.91 24.65
N HIS A 7 10.45 -41.01 23.33
CA HIS A 7 9.34 -40.58 22.49
C HIS A 7 8.05 -40.12 23.21
N HIS A 8 7.54 -38.97 22.79
CA HIS A 8 6.11 -38.69 22.74
C HIS A 8 5.67 -38.53 21.29
N ALA A 9 4.67 -39.31 20.92
CA ALA A 9 3.95 -39.27 19.65
C ALA A 9 2.82 -38.22 19.67
N ALA A 10 2.47 -37.75 18.47
CA ALA A 10 1.21 -37.25 17.87
C ALA A 10 -0.06 -37.15 18.76
N PRO A 11 -1.08 -36.30 18.46
CA PRO A 11 -1.65 -35.98 17.13
C PRO A 11 -2.01 -34.47 16.96
N THR A 12 -2.53 -33.91 15.87
CA THR A 12 -3.90 -34.09 15.38
C THR A 12 -4.08 -33.29 14.08
N ASP A 13 -4.60 -33.99 13.09
CA ASP A 13 -5.40 -33.56 11.95
C ASP A 13 -6.30 -32.35 12.23
N ARG A 14 -6.30 -31.37 11.32
CA ARG A 14 -7.55 -30.74 10.86
C ARG A 14 -7.32 -30.03 9.53
N LEU A 15 -7.56 -30.80 8.47
CA LEU A 15 -8.12 -30.29 7.23
C LEU A 15 -9.39 -29.49 7.54
N ILE A 16 -9.39 -28.19 7.25
CA ILE A 16 -10.62 -27.42 7.09
C ILE A 16 -10.64 -26.94 5.65
N GLY A 17 -11.38 -27.68 4.83
CA GLY A 17 -11.80 -27.22 3.52
C GLY A 17 -12.73 -26.02 3.69
N SER A 18 -12.42 -24.92 3.00
CA SER A 18 -13.35 -23.81 2.84
C SER A 18 -14.00 -23.92 1.45
N THR A 19 -15.03 -24.75 1.38
CA THR A 19 -16.01 -24.76 0.28
C THR A 19 -17.26 -24.02 0.76
N ALA A 20 -17.40 -22.74 0.41
CA ALA A 20 -18.66 -21.98 0.46
C ALA A 20 -18.40 -20.60 -0.17
N GLY A 21 -19.08 -20.13 -1.21
CA GLY A 21 -20.11 -20.73 -2.05
C GLY A 21 -20.14 -19.90 -3.34
N GLY A 22 -20.03 -20.57 -4.48
CA GLY A 22 -20.36 -19.95 -5.76
C GLY A 22 -21.87 -19.74 -5.80
N THR A 23 -22.33 -18.53 -5.51
CA THR A 23 -23.75 -18.20 -5.65
C THR A 23 -24.09 -18.21 -7.14
N LEU A 24 -24.77 -19.29 -7.49
CA LEU A 24 -25.50 -19.57 -8.71
C LEU A 24 -26.10 -18.29 -9.31
N ARG A 25 -25.47 -17.82 -10.38
CA ARG A 25 -25.96 -16.73 -11.24
C ARG A 25 -27.24 -17.24 -11.94
N ARG A 26 -28.39 -16.99 -11.32
CA ARG A 26 -29.71 -17.30 -11.88
C ARG A 26 -29.99 -16.33 -13.02
N CYS A 27 -29.78 -16.80 -14.24
CA CYS A 27 -30.35 -16.21 -15.44
C CYS A 27 -31.84 -16.58 -15.49
N VAL A 28 -32.71 -15.79 -14.85
CA VAL A 28 -34.16 -15.88 -15.06
C VAL A 28 -34.74 -14.47 -15.07
N GLY A 29 -35.47 -14.16 -16.14
CA GLY A 29 -36.46 -13.07 -16.11
C GLY A 29 -36.46 -12.20 -17.35
N ALA A 30 -37.11 -12.68 -18.41
CA ALA A 30 -37.53 -11.88 -19.54
C ALA A 30 -38.57 -10.81 -19.13
N ALA A 31 -38.58 -9.70 -19.89
CA ALA A 31 -39.66 -8.74 -20.08
C ALA A 31 -40.19 -7.94 -18.85
N GLY A 32 -39.90 -6.64 -18.82
CA GLY A 32 -40.55 -5.69 -17.93
C GLY A 32 -40.02 -4.27 -18.12
N ILE A 33 -40.90 -3.35 -18.47
CA ILE A 33 -40.68 -1.98 -18.92
C ILE A 33 -40.50 -1.05 -17.69
N LEU A 34 -39.79 0.06 -17.88
CA LEU A 34 -39.98 1.35 -17.17
C LEU A 34 -39.40 1.50 -15.74
N SER A 35 -38.29 2.23 -15.63
CA SER A 35 -38.22 3.54 -14.95
C SER A 35 -36.78 3.88 -14.57
N CYS A 36 -36.40 5.12 -14.85
CA CYS A 36 -35.10 5.71 -14.64
C CYS A 36 -34.79 5.87 -13.14
N VAL A 37 -33.73 5.22 -12.65
CA VAL A 37 -32.96 5.74 -11.51
C VAL A 37 -31.50 5.52 -11.80
N ALA A 38 -30.81 6.62 -12.09
CA ALA A 38 -29.37 6.70 -12.15
C ALA A 38 -28.80 6.32 -10.78
N MET A 39 -28.19 5.14 -10.70
CA MET A 39 -27.22 4.81 -9.66
C MET A 39 -25.87 4.72 -10.35
N THR A 40 -25.31 5.88 -10.69
CA THR A 40 -23.89 5.98 -11.04
C THR A 40 -23.09 5.80 -9.76
N THR A 41 -22.97 4.56 -9.31
CA THR A 41 -21.91 4.20 -8.35
C THR A 41 -20.60 4.22 -9.13
N ALA A 42 -20.03 5.42 -9.26
CA ALA A 42 -18.63 5.58 -9.63
C ALA A 42 -17.81 5.03 -8.45
N CYS A 43 -17.59 3.72 -8.44
CA CYS A 43 -16.46 3.17 -7.71
C CYS A 43 -15.22 3.64 -8.47
N SER A 44 -14.73 4.81 -8.11
CA SER A 44 -13.33 5.12 -8.33
C SER A 44 -12.56 4.14 -7.46
N ASP A 45 -12.14 3.02 -8.06
CA ASP A 45 -10.96 2.32 -7.57
C ASP A 45 -9.90 3.42 -7.36
N PRO A 46 -9.25 3.52 -6.18
CA PRO A 46 -7.95 4.15 -6.18
C PRO A 46 -7.13 3.29 -7.14
N THR A 47 -7.02 3.74 -8.38
CA THR A 47 -5.97 3.28 -9.27
C THR A 47 -4.70 3.71 -8.58
N SER A 48 -4.25 2.86 -7.65
CA SER A 48 -2.87 2.77 -7.24
C SER A 48 -2.17 2.46 -8.54
N VAL A 49 -1.65 3.51 -9.16
CA VAL A 49 -0.76 3.41 -10.30
C VAL A 49 0.41 2.58 -9.77
N GLY A 50 0.33 1.28 -10.01
CA GLY A 50 1.32 0.31 -9.59
C GLY A 50 2.67 0.79 -10.09
N GLY A 51 3.61 0.91 -9.15
CA GLY A 51 4.91 1.49 -9.37
C GLY A 51 5.56 0.94 -10.63
N ILE A 52 6.01 1.87 -11.44
CA ILE A 52 7.09 1.62 -12.38
C ILE A 52 8.25 1.09 -11.54
N SER A 53 8.57 -0.20 -11.70
CA SER A 53 9.74 -0.85 -11.10
C SER A 53 11.02 -0.34 -11.76
N GLU A 54 11.26 0.96 -11.63
CA GLU A 54 12.49 1.62 -12.04
C GLU A 54 13.56 1.31 -10.97
N PRO A 55 14.82 1.01 -11.36
CA PRO A 55 15.91 0.92 -10.39
C PRO A 55 15.94 2.13 -9.46
N ASP A 56 16.32 1.90 -8.20
CA ASP A 56 16.38 3.00 -7.24
C ASP A 56 17.45 4.01 -7.70
N PRO A 57 17.05 5.28 -7.90
CA PRO A 57 17.98 6.33 -8.28
C PRO A 57 18.88 6.72 -7.11
N GLU A 58 19.87 7.56 -7.38
CA GLU A 58 20.64 8.19 -6.32
C GLU A 58 19.79 9.24 -5.60
N LEU A 59 19.54 9.00 -4.31
CA LEU A 59 18.72 9.85 -3.45
C LEU A 59 19.57 10.52 -2.37
N ILE A 60 19.38 11.83 -2.22
CA ILE A 60 20.00 12.60 -1.13
C ILE A 60 19.01 12.67 0.02
N PHE A 61 19.24 11.90 1.08
CA PHE A 61 18.39 11.95 2.25
C PHE A 61 18.90 12.95 3.29
N VAL A 62 18.06 13.91 3.67
CA VAL A 62 18.43 15.00 4.59
C VAL A 62 18.28 14.58 6.05
N ARG A 63 17.08 14.11 6.44
CA ARG A 63 16.73 13.65 7.79
C ARG A 63 15.44 12.83 7.77
N GLY A 64 15.09 12.18 8.88
CA GLY A 64 13.74 11.64 9.06
C GLY A 64 12.69 12.77 9.05
N TYR A 65 11.50 12.50 8.49
CA TYR A 65 10.48 13.51 8.20
C TYR A 65 9.80 14.04 9.47
N ARG A 66 9.07 13.18 10.21
CA ARG A 66 8.38 13.57 11.46
C ARG A 66 9.31 13.63 12.66
N SER A 67 10.34 12.78 12.66
CA SER A 67 11.37 12.72 13.69
C SER A 67 12.66 12.14 13.12
N ALA A 68 13.77 12.23 13.84
CA ALA A 68 15.06 11.71 13.38
C ALA A 68 15.08 10.20 13.10
N GLY A 69 14.21 9.43 13.77
CA GLY A 69 14.07 7.97 13.60
C GLY A 69 12.89 7.54 12.74
N ASP A 70 12.26 8.47 12.01
CA ASP A 70 11.17 8.14 11.10
C ASP A 70 11.69 7.40 9.87
N ASP A 71 11.02 6.32 9.49
CA ASP A 71 11.34 5.55 8.28
C ASP A 71 11.07 6.39 7.02
N CYS A 72 10.08 7.28 7.08
CA CYS A 72 9.85 8.29 6.05
C CYS A 72 10.89 9.42 6.21
N ARG A 73 11.57 9.76 5.12
CA ARG A 73 12.71 10.70 5.13
C ARG A 73 12.50 11.85 4.16
N LEU A 74 12.95 13.04 4.55
CA LEU A 74 13.06 14.18 3.64
C LEU A 74 14.15 13.93 2.62
N VAL A 75 13.82 14.21 1.37
CA VAL A 75 14.72 14.06 0.23
C VAL A 75 15.12 15.44 -0.27
N GLY A 76 16.42 15.62 -0.47
CA GLY A 76 17.00 16.81 -1.08
C GLY A 76 17.09 16.70 -2.60
N GLU A 77 17.69 17.71 -3.20
CA GLU A 77 17.86 17.80 -4.65
C GLU A 77 18.87 16.77 -5.16
N SER A 78 18.46 16.03 -6.18
CA SER A 78 19.29 15.14 -7.00
C SER A 78 18.80 15.18 -8.44
N ALA A 79 19.53 14.54 -9.36
CA ALA A 79 19.12 14.44 -10.76
C ALA A 79 17.72 13.79 -10.95
N PHE A 80 17.28 12.98 -9.98
CA PHE A 80 15.95 12.35 -10.02
C PHE A 80 14.88 13.21 -9.34
N THR A 81 15.22 13.91 -8.25
CA THR A 81 14.23 14.62 -7.43
C THR A 81 14.04 16.09 -7.77
N VAL A 82 14.87 16.66 -8.64
CA VAL A 82 14.80 18.07 -9.03
C VAL A 82 13.42 18.49 -9.57
N ASP A 83 12.73 17.61 -10.30
CA ASP A 83 11.41 17.89 -10.87
C ASP A 83 10.26 17.73 -9.86
N PHE A 84 10.52 17.18 -8.68
CA PHE A 84 9.53 16.91 -7.64
C PHE A 84 9.64 17.84 -6.44
N LEU A 85 10.73 18.59 -6.33
CA LEU A 85 10.94 19.55 -5.25
C LEU A 85 10.15 20.83 -5.51
N ASP A 86 9.48 21.30 -4.47
CA ASP A 86 8.60 22.46 -4.51
C ASP A 86 8.92 23.35 -3.30
N ASP A 87 8.88 24.67 -3.47
CA ASP A 87 9.17 25.63 -2.39
C ASP A 87 8.03 25.77 -1.39
N ALA A 88 6.85 25.21 -1.69
CA ALA A 88 5.67 25.16 -0.84
C ALA A 88 5.35 23.76 -0.30
N ALA A 89 6.18 22.74 -0.58
CA ALA A 89 5.97 21.38 -0.08
C ALA A 89 7.27 20.63 0.22
N ASP A 90 7.21 19.76 1.23
CA ASP A 90 8.27 18.81 1.53
C ASP A 90 8.18 17.60 0.59
N LEU A 91 9.30 17.20 -0.02
CA LEU A 91 9.44 15.92 -0.72
C LEU A 91 9.90 14.82 0.25
N VAL A 92 9.06 13.81 0.45
CA VAL A 92 9.27 12.73 1.42
C VAL A 92 9.32 11.38 0.71
N ALA A 93 10.36 10.59 0.97
CA ALA A 93 10.46 9.20 0.54
C ALA A 93 10.21 8.27 1.74
N CYS A 94 9.24 7.37 1.60
CA CYS A 94 9.00 6.28 2.54
C CYS A 94 9.35 4.95 1.90
N PRO A 95 9.86 3.95 2.66
CA PRO A 95 10.04 2.61 2.13
C PRO A 95 8.69 2.08 1.63
N THR A 96 8.67 1.59 0.39
CA THR A 96 7.44 1.14 -0.28
C THR A 96 6.77 0.04 0.54
N GLY A 97 5.49 0.21 0.88
CA GLY A 97 4.72 -0.75 1.66
C GLY A 97 5.01 -0.76 3.17
N SER A 98 5.81 0.19 3.68
CA SER A 98 6.04 0.32 5.13
C SER A 98 4.79 0.79 5.89
N ALA A 99 4.72 0.46 7.18
CA ALA A 99 3.68 0.99 8.06
C ALA A 99 3.78 2.52 8.19
N ALA A 100 5.00 3.08 8.19
CA ALA A 100 5.23 4.52 8.23
C ALA A 100 4.61 5.23 7.02
N MET A 101 4.70 4.65 5.82
CA MET A 101 4.04 5.15 4.61
C MET A 101 2.52 5.23 4.80
N ALA A 102 1.90 4.14 5.27
CA ALA A 102 0.46 4.09 5.47
C ALA A 102 -0.01 5.14 6.51
N SER A 103 0.72 5.28 7.62
CA SER A 103 0.45 6.30 8.64
C SER A 103 0.63 7.72 8.10
N LEU A 104 1.70 7.98 7.33
CA LEU A 104 1.95 9.28 6.72
C LEU A 104 0.77 9.71 5.85
N MET A 105 0.31 8.83 4.95
CA MET A 105 -0.83 9.11 4.08
C MET A 105 -2.12 9.38 4.88
N ALA A 106 -2.36 8.60 5.93
CA ALA A 106 -3.54 8.76 6.78
C ALA A 106 -3.52 10.07 7.59
N GLU A 107 -2.34 10.52 8.02
CA GLU A 107 -2.17 11.71 8.86
C GLU A 107 -2.18 13.01 8.05
N THR A 108 -1.50 13.05 6.90
CA THR A 108 -1.27 14.30 6.16
C THR A 108 -2.13 14.44 4.90
N GLY A 109 -2.73 13.36 4.42
CA GLY A 109 -3.34 13.30 3.09
C GLY A 109 -2.30 13.44 1.98
N ALA A 110 -1.07 12.97 2.22
CA ALA A 110 0.07 13.13 1.31
C ALA A 110 -0.24 12.69 -0.13
N GLN A 111 0.20 13.49 -1.10
CA GLN A 111 0.06 13.15 -2.51
C GLN A 111 1.24 12.29 -2.95
N MET A 112 0.97 11.06 -3.41
CA MET A 112 1.98 10.22 -4.05
C MET A 112 2.36 10.80 -5.41
N LEU A 113 3.66 11.01 -5.64
CA LEU A 113 4.18 11.53 -6.91
C LEU A 113 4.70 10.41 -7.81
N THR A 114 5.54 9.53 -7.25
CA THR A 114 6.17 8.43 -7.97
C THR A 114 6.59 7.32 -7.00
N GLN A 115 6.99 6.18 -7.54
CA GLN A 115 7.46 5.01 -6.80
C GLN A 115 8.64 4.37 -7.55
N THR A 116 9.60 3.89 -6.77
CA THR A 116 10.74 3.07 -7.20
C THR A 116 10.65 1.71 -6.50
N ASN A 117 11.62 0.83 -6.74
CA ASN A 117 11.67 -0.49 -6.10
C ASN A 117 11.66 -0.41 -4.56
N SER A 118 12.42 0.52 -3.98
CA SER A 118 12.53 0.62 -2.52
C SER A 118 11.70 1.74 -1.91
N PHE A 119 11.37 2.81 -2.66
CA PHE A 119 10.77 4.01 -2.08
C PHE A 119 9.53 4.49 -2.83
N THR A 120 8.60 5.08 -2.08
CA THR A 120 7.46 5.82 -2.61
C THR A 120 7.60 7.28 -2.19
N PHE A 121 7.44 8.19 -3.15
CA PHE A 121 7.65 9.62 -2.97
C PHE A 121 6.33 10.35 -2.80
N PHE A 122 6.31 11.26 -1.84
CA PHE A 122 5.15 12.06 -1.48
C PHE A 122 5.50 13.54 -1.45
N SER A 123 4.57 14.37 -1.94
CA SER A 123 4.57 15.81 -1.70
C SER A 123 3.67 16.12 -0.51
N ILE A 124 4.18 16.88 0.45
CA ILE A 124 3.43 17.32 1.63
C ILE A 124 3.47 18.85 1.73
N PRO A 125 2.37 19.54 1.40
CA PRO A 125 2.30 20.98 1.48
C PRO A 125 2.52 21.48 2.91
N TYR A 126 3.18 22.62 3.06
CA TYR A 126 3.24 23.31 4.35
C TYR A 126 1.83 23.71 4.81
N ARG A 127 1.59 23.63 6.13
CA ARG A 127 0.32 23.97 6.78
C ARG A 127 0.48 25.17 7.69
#